data_AF-A0AAQ2EUU8-F1
#
_entry.id   AF-A0AAQ2EUU8-F1
#
_cell.length_a   1.000
_cell.length_b   1.000
_cell.length_c   1.000
_cell.angle_alpha   90.00
_cell.angle_beta   90.00
_cell.angle_gamma   90.00
#
_symmetry.space_group_name_H-M   'P 1'
#
loop_
_entity.id
_entity.type
_entity.pdbx_description
1 polymer ?
#
loop_
_entity_poly.entity_id
_entity_poly.type
_entity_poly.pdbx_seq_one_letter_code
_entity_poly.pdbx_strand_id
1 'polypeptide(L)'
;MDRRGFVKVAMAGVFGMAFVPALTFAAYRGSITVIPKLPLEQFDSLGISRPKISIHNPQGELVTFDAQPLIIRRGDNHLYIYFELSRQIDIYTLDGHRVDHISLPNNINRVVDFTVDAEKQLIYVVGRQLSTIDQLSFDGTHLMTIGELAYDAPNRVNGIKSLELNSSGNIVVLCGMRQQQFEYTSSGVLINVSRVANNVFL
;
A
#
# COMPACT_ATOMS: atom_id res chain seq x y z
N MET A 1 21.41 -5.83 -74.16
CA MET A 1 20.09 -5.31 -73.75
C MET A 1 19.98 -5.49 -72.25
N ASP A 2 20.51 -4.53 -71.50
CA ASP A 2 20.53 -4.55 -70.04
C ASP A 2 19.23 -3.99 -69.46
N ARG A 3 18.56 -4.79 -68.63
CA ARG A 3 17.35 -4.39 -67.92
C ARG A 3 17.73 -3.64 -66.64
N ARG A 4 17.37 -2.36 -66.62
CA ARG A 4 17.49 -1.43 -65.49
C ARG A 4 16.63 -1.92 -64.31
N GLY A 5 17.26 -2.26 -63.20
CA GLY A 5 16.60 -2.47 -61.90
C GLY A 5 16.51 -1.15 -61.14
N PHE A 6 15.30 -0.68 -60.87
CA PHE A 6 15.06 0.52 -60.07
C PHE A 6 15.29 0.25 -58.58
N VAL A 7 16.12 1.07 -57.94
CA VAL A 7 16.27 1.14 -56.48
C VAL A 7 15.05 1.85 -55.91
N LYS A 8 14.21 1.15 -55.14
CA LYS A 8 13.19 1.77 -54.31
C LYS A 8 13.83 2.24 -53.01
N VAL A 9 14.12 3.54 -52.91
CA VAL A 9 14.40 4.20 -51.62
C VAL A 9 13.04 4.46 -50.97
N ALA A 10 12.76 3.77 -49.86
CA ALA A 10 11.69 4.12 -48.96
C ALA A 10 12.31 4.72 -47.69
N MET A 11 12.28 6.05 -47.61
CA MET A 11 12.35 6.80 -46.36
C MET A 11 10.96 6.75 -45.71
N ALA A 12 10.83 6.20 -44.51
CA ALA A 12 9.75 6.54 -43.58
C ALA A 12 9.98 5.92 -42.20
N GLY A 13 9.88 6.75 -41.16
CA GLY A 13 9.46 6.31 -39.83
C GLY A 13 10.54 6.27 -38.76
N VAL A 14 11.03 7.44 -38.33
CA VAL A 14 11.51 7.61 -36.95
C VAL A 14 10.27 7.50 -36.06
N PHE A 15 9.98 6.29 -35.58
CA PHE A 15 9.14 6.11 -34.40
C PHE A 15 10.07 5.96 -33.22
N GLY A 16 10.15 7.01 -32.42
CA GLY A 16 10.78 7.00 -31.12
C GLY A 16 10.12 5.92 -30.27
N MET A 17 10.81 4.79 -30.10
CA MET A 17 10.51 3.85 -29.04
C MET A 17 10.89 4.56 -27.74
N ALA A 18 9.89 5.16 -27.10
CA ALA A 18 10.00 5.52 -25.70
C ALA A 18 10.30 4.22 -24.95
N PHE A 19 11.54 4.10 -24.49
CA PHE A 19 11.91 3.09 -23.50
C PHE A 19 11.09 3.38 -22.24
N VAL A 20 9.97 2.69 -22.06
CA VAL A 20 9.39 2.51 -20.74
C VAL A 20 10.30 1.49 -20.06
N PRO A 21 11.03 1.84 -18.99
CA PRO A 21 11.72 0.83 -18.23
C PRO A 21 10.63 -0.04 -17.59
N ALA A 22 10.41 -1.22 -18.16
CA ALA A 22 9.69 -2.27 -17.49
C ALA A 22 10.51 -2.64 -16.25
N LEU A 23 10.17 -2.06 -15.10
CA LEU A 23 10.67 -2.51 -13.81
C LEU A 23 10.20 -3.95 -13.65
N THR A 24 11.09 -4.87 -14.02
CA THR A 24 10.84 -6.30 -13.93
C THR A 24 11.07 -6.66 -12.47
N PHE A 25 10.03 -6.62 -11.65
CA PHE A 25 10.09 -7.16 -10.30
C PHE A 25 10.26 -8.67 -10.42
N ALA A 26 11.48 -9.16 -10.20
CA ALA A 26 11.73 -10.58 -10.07
C ALA A 26 10.82 -11.12 -8.95
N ALA A 27 10.05 -12.16 -9.25
CA ALA A 27 9.25 -12.86 -8.25
C ALA A 27 10.22 -13.49 -7.23
N TYR A 28 10.39 -12.83 -6.08
CA TYR A 28 11.14 -13.37 -4.95
C TYR A 28 10.50 -14.69 -4.50
N ARG A 29 11.27 -15.78 -4.50
CA ARG A 29 10.86 -17.12 -4.07
C ARG A 29 11.42 -17.45 -2.67
N GLY A 30 11.32 -16.51 -1.74
CA GLY A 30 11.56 -16.75 -0.31
C GLY A 30 10.26 -16.59 0.48
N SER A 31 10.19 -17.17 1.67
CA SER A 31 9.14 -16.84 2.64
C SER A 31 9.34 -15.38 3.05
N ILE A 32 8.31 -14.55 2.90
CA ILE A 32 8.37 -13.17 3.40
C ILE A 32 8.11 -13.14 4.91
N THR A 33 8.74 -12.20 5.59
CA THR A 33 8.38 -11.86 6.98
C THR A 33 7.02 -11.19 7.02
N VAL A 34 6.01 -11.86 7.58
CA VAL A 34 4.68 -11.27 7.76
C VAL A 34 4.74 -10.23 8.88
N ILE A 35 4.27 -9.02 8.59
CA ILE A 35 4.23 -7.92 9.55
C ILE A 35 2.79 -7.78 10.09
N PRO A 36 2.45 -8.41 11.22
CA PRO A 36 1.10 -8.41 11.76
C PRO A 36 0.65 -7.03 12.26
N LYS A 37 -0.67 -6.85 12.29
CA LYS A 37 -1.33 -5.73 12.95
C LYS A 37 -1.33 -5.95 14.45
N LEU A 38 -0.95 -4.94 15.22
CA LEU A 38 -1.12 -4.95 16.66
C LEU A 38 -2.46 -4.31 17.05
N PRO A 39 -3.14 -4.84 18.09
CA PRO A 39 -4.26 -4.17 18.73
C PRO A 39 -3.84 -2.80 19.29
N LEU A 40 -4.73 -1.81 19.19
CA LEU A 40 -4.42 -0.44 19.60
C LEU A 40 -4.22 -0.33 21.11
N GLU A 41 -4.83 -1.22 21.91
CA GLU A 41 -4.65 -1.23 23.36
C GLU A 41 -3.21 -1.54 23.78
N GLN A 42 -2.43 -2.17 22.90
CA GLN A 42 -1.03 -2.47 23.17
C GLN A 42 -0.11 -1.26 22.99
N PHE A 43 -0.57 -0.17 22.39
CA PHE A 43 0.28 0.99 22.10
C PHE A 43 0.97 1.55 23.35
N ASP A 44 0.23 1.73 24.44
CA ASP A 44 0.78 2.33 25.67
C ASP A 44 1.90 1.46 26.29
N SER A 45 1.88 0.14 26.04
CA SER A 45 2.93 -0.77 26.48
C SER A 45 4.23 -0.66 25.67
N LEU A 46 4.19 -0.01 24.50
CA LEU A 46 5.36 0.16 23.62
C LEU A 46 6.29 1.30 24.08
N GLY A 47 5.89 2.12 25.05
CA GLY A 47 6.70 3.24 25.54
C GLY A 47 6.89 4.37 24.51
N ILE A 48 6.08 4.39 23.44
CA ILE A 48 6.18 5.39 22.37
C ILE A 48 5.44 6.66 22.78
N SER A 49 6.11 7.80 22.65
CA SER A 49 5.47 9.11 22.85
C SER A 49 4.54 9.43 21.69
N ARG A 50 3.30 9.81 22.00
CA ARG A 50 2.33 10.29 21.01
C ARG A 50 2.79 11.63 20.42
N PRO A 51 2.70 11.83 19.09
CA PRO A 51 3.02 13.12 18.49
C PRO A 51 1.93 14.14 18.84
N LYS A 52 2.33 15.39 19.06
CA LYS A 52 1.41 16.51 19.32
C LYS A 52 0.92 17.12 18.03
N ILE A 53 -0.39 17.30 17.91
CA ILE A 53 -1.03 17.94 16.77
C ILE A 53 -1.75 19.18 17.26
N SER A 54 -1.61 20.28 16.51
CA SER A 54 -2.28 21.55 16.77
C SER A 54 -3.23 21.89 15.62
N ILE A 55 -4.50 22.18 15.94
CA ILE A 55 -5.52 22.58 14.96
C ILE A 55 -6.26 23.83 15.46
N HIS A 56 -6.76 24.65 14.55
CA HIS A 56 -7.67 25.73 14.91
C HIS A 56 -9.09 25.19 15.08
N ASN A 57 -9.72 25.50 16.21
CA ASN A 57 -11.14 25.22 16.42
C ASN A 57 -12.00 26.19 15.56
N PRO A 58 -13.32 25.96 15.44
CA PRO A 58 -14.22 26.86 14.69
C PRO A 58 -14.25 28.31 15.21
N GLN A 59 -13.78 28.54 16.45
CA GLN A 59 -13.66 29.86 17.08
C GLN A 59 -12.30 30.53 16.77
N GLY A 60 -11.41 29.86 16.04
CA GLY A 60 -10.09 30.36 15.65
C GLY A 60 -8.97 30.11 16.67
N GLU A 61 -9.26 29.49 17.81
CA GLU A 61 -8.27 29.18 18.84
C GLU A 61 -7.44 27.96 18.48
N LEU A 62 -6.14 28.00 18.77
CA LEU A 62 -5.24 26.88 18.55
C LEU A 62 -5.36 25.86 19.68
N VAL A 63 -5.86 24.67 19.37
CA VAL A 63 -5.99 23.55 20.31
C VAL A 63 -4.91 22.52 19.99
N THR A 64 -4.17 22.09 21.01
CA THR A 64 -3.13 21.05 20.88
C THR A 64 -3.53 19.81 21.66
N PHE A 65 -3.38 18.64 21.05
CA PHE A 65 -3.67 17.34 21.65
C PHE A 65 -2.69 16.27 21.16
N ASP A 66 -2.63 15.17 21.89
CA ASP A 66 -1.82 14.02 21.52
C ASP A 66 -2.56 13.15 20.49
N ALA A 67 -1.94 12.93 19.34
CA ALA A 67 -2.52 12.12 18.27
C ALA A 67 -2.64 10.66 18.69
N GLN A 68 -3.79 10.04 18.44
CA GLN A 68 -3.96 8.62 18.72
C GLN A 68 -3.42 7.77 17.56
N PRO A 69 -2.82 6.60 17.85
CA PRO A 69 -2.49 5.64 16.82
C PRO A 69 -3.79 5.05 16.23
N LEU A 70 -3.84 4.93 14.90
CA LEU A 70 -4.95 4.29 14.20
C LEU A 70 -4.60 2.89 13.69
N ILE A 71 -3.33 2.69 13.32
CA ILE A 71 -2.82 1.42 12.81
C ILE A 71 -1.40 1.24 13.33
N ILE A 72 -1.11 0.06 13.85
CA ILE A 72 0.21 -0.33 14.34
C ILE A 72 0.57 -1.66 13.67
N ARG A 73 1.73 -1.71 13.03
CA ARG A 73 2.29 -2.91 12.40
C ARG A 73 3.63 -3.23 13.04
N ARG A 74 3.83 -4.46 13.50
CA ARG A 74 5.06 -4.88 14.16
C ARG A 74 5.85 -5.83 13.27
N GLY A 75 7.00 -5.37 12.79
CA GLY A 75 8.00 -6.23 12.18
C GLY A 75 9.03 -6.68 13.21
N ASP A 76 10.06 -7.39 12.74
CA ASP A 76 11.09 -7.95 13.61
C ASP A 76 11.97 -6.89 14.28
N ASN A 77 12.25 -5.78 13.56
CA ASN A 77 13.15 -4.73 14.04
C ASN A 77 12.48 -3.35 14.16
N HIS A 78 11.29 -3.20 13.58
CA HIS A 78 10.61 -1.91 13.46
C HIS A 78 9.12 -2.01 13.74
N LEU A 79 8.57 -0.90 14.24
CA LEU A 79 7.15 -0.63 14.33
C LEU A 79 6.78 0.42 13.27
N TYR A 80 5.72 0.17 12.52
CA TYR A 80 5.15 1.13 11.58
C TYR A 80 3.83 1.61 12.15
N ILE A 81 3.70 2.91 12.37
CA ILE A 81 2.56 3.49 13.07
C ILE A 81 1.97 4.62 12.24
N TYR A 82 0.66 4.53 11.99
CA TYR A 82 -0.12 5.60 11.42
C TYR A 82 -0.94 6.28 12.52
N PHE A 83 -0.71 7.57 12.74
CA PHE A 83 -1.44 8.39 13.71
C PHE A 83 -2.60 9.16 13.07
N GLU A 84 -3.58 9.52 13.89
CA GLU A 84 -4.67 10.42 13.51
C GLU A 84 -4.15 11.71 12.88
N LEU A 85 -4.79 12.14 11.80
CA LEU A 85 -4.48 13.37 11.06
C LEU A 85 -3.04 13.44 10.49
N SER A 86 -2.26 12.37 10.61
CA SER A 86 -0.93 12.27 10.03
C SER A 86 -1.00 12.13 8.52
N ARG A 87 0.01 12.71 7.85
CA ARG A 87 0.26 12.57 6.40
C ARG A 87 1.44 11.65 6.11
N GLN A 88 1.83 10.84 7.08
CA GLN A 88 2.94 9.90 6.98
C GLN A 88 2.69 8.70 7.88
N ILE A 89 3.41 7.62 7.61
CA ILE A 89 3.51 6.44 8.46
C ILE A 89 4.88 6.50 9.12
N ASP A 90 4.91 6.63 10.44
CA ASP A 90 6.15 6.75 11.18
C ASP A 90 6.76 5.38 11.45
N ILE A 91 8.09 5.30 11.37
CA ILE A 91 8.87 4.09 11.64
C ILE A 91 9.62 4.28 12.95
N TYR A 92 9.39 3.37 13.90
CA TYR A 92 10.05 3.34 15.20
C TYR A 92 10.88 2.07 15.33
N THR A 93 11.96 2.14 16.11
CA THR A 93 12.59 0.95 16.70
C THR A 93 11.64 0.27 17.68
N LEU A 94 11.92 -0.99 18.04
CA LEU A 94 11.17 -1.69 19.09
C LEU A 94 11.32 -1.04 20.47
N ASP A 95 12.37 -0.26 20.69
CA ASP A 95 12.61 0.51 21.92
C ASP A 95 11.84 1.84 21.96
N GLY A 96 11.06 2.14 20.92
CA GLY A 96 10.15 3.29 20.87
C GLY A 96 10.77 4.58 20.36
N HIS A 97 11.98 4.53 19.80
CA HIS A 97 12.59 5.69 19.13
C HIS A 97 12.18 5.77 17.66
N ARG A 98 11.68 6.93 17.22
CA ARG A 98 11.40 7.19 15.80
C ARG A 98 12.71 7.23 15.02
N VAL A 99 12.81 6.44 13.96
CA VAL A 99 14.00 6.36 13.09
C VAL A 99 13.74 6.92 11.70
N ASP A 100 12.50 6.83 11.22
CA ASP A 100 12.15 7.32 9.88
C ASP A 100 10.63 7.54 9.72
N HIS A 101 10.19 7.83 8.50
CA HIS A 101 8.79 7.92 8.09
C HIS A 101 8.62 7.68 6.59
N ILE A 102 7.44 7.19 6.21
CA ILE A 102 6.98 7.06 4.83
C ILE A 102 5.94 8.15 4.58
N SER A 103 6.24 9.09 3.69
CA SER A 103 5.30 10.16 3.33
C SER A 103 4.13 9.61 2.53
N LEU A 104 2.91 10.04 2.85
CA LEU A 104 1.72 9.66 2.09
C LEU A 104 1.47 10.67 0.96
N PRO A 105 1.22 10.20 -0.28
CA PRO A 105 0.81 11.04 -1.39
C PRO A 105 -0.37 11.96 -1.08
N ASN A 106 -0.47 13.11 -1.78
CA ASN A 106 -1.53 14.11 -1.58
C ASN A 106 -2.96 13.61 -1.83
N ASN A 107 -3.12 12.52 -2.57
CA ASN A 107 -4.42 11.89 -2.80
C ASN A 107 -4.84 10.95 -1.64
N ILE A 108 -3.92 10.59 -0.73
CA ILE A 108 -4.19 9.73 0.43
C ILE A 108 -4.31 10.59 1.68
N ASN A 109 -5.50 11.15 1.89
CA ASN A 109 -5.76 12.05 3.03
C ASN A 109 -6.13 11.32 4.33
N ARG A 110 -6.52 10.04 4.24
CA ARG A 110 -6.86 9.20 5.39
C ARG A 110 -6.61 7.74 5.03
N VAL A 111 -5.79 7.08 5.83
CA VAL A 111 -5.53 5.65 5.73
C VAL A 111 -6.57 4.87 6.55
N VAL A 112 -7.09 3.80 5.97
CA VAL A 112 -8.02 2.87 6.60
C VAL A 112 -7.28 1.65 7.13
N ASP A 113 -6.38 1.09 6.32
CA ASP A 113 -5.41 0.08 6.73
C ASP A 113 -4.18 0.16 5.83
N PHE A 114 -3.06 -0.41 6.29
CA PHE A 114 -1.89 -0.64 5.46
C PHE A 114 -1.15 -1.91 5.86
N THR A 115 -0.39 -2.50 4.94
CA THR A 115 0.56 -3.59 5.22
C THR A 115 1.91 -3.29 4.56
N VAL A 116 2.99 -3.89 5.07
CA VAL A 116 4.38 -3.56 4.72
C VAL A 116 5.10 -4.80 4.22
N ASP A 117 5.76 -4.68 3.06
CA ASP A 117 6.77 -5.61 2.57
C ASP A 117 8.14 -4.95 2.81
N ALA A 118 8.75 -5.21 3.97
CA ALA A 118 10.01 -4.58 4.34
C ALA A 118 11.19 -5.08 3.49
N GLU A 119 11.12 -6.31 2.98
CA GLU A 119 12.15 -6.90 2.13
C GLU A 119 12.22 -6.19 0.78
N LYS A 120 11.07 -5.84 0.20
CA LYS A 120 10.99 -5.09 -1.06
C LYS A 120 10.92 -3.57 -0.87
N GLN A 121 10.89 -3.08 0.37
CA GLN A 121 10.66 -1.68 0.71
C GLN A 121 9.38 -1.12 0.08
N LEU A 122 8.31 -1.90 0.15
CA LEU A 122 6.98 -1.54 -0.37
C LEU A 122 5.98 -1.44 0.76
N ILE A 123 5.02 -0.54 0.59
CA ILE A 123 3.85 -0.42 1.46
C ILE A 123 2.59 -0.44 0.61
N TYR A 124 1.59 -1.17 1.08
CA TYR A 124 0.27 -1.27 0.47
C TYR A 124 -0.72 -0.57 1.36
N VAL A 125 -1.40 0.45 0.84
CA VAL A 125 -2.22 1.38 1.60
C VAL A 125 -3.63 1.40 1.04
N VAL A 126 -4.63 1.38 1.93
CA VAL A 126 -6.03 1.63 1.56
C VAL A 126 -6.41 3.01 2.04
N GLY A 127 -6.65 3.91 1.10
CA GLY A 127 -7.22 5.22 1.37
C GLY A 127 -8.73 5.17 1.60
N ARG A 128 -9.32 6.34 1.89
CA ARG A 128 -10.76 6.52 2.14
C ARG A 128 -11.69 6.04 1.02
N GLN A 129 -11.23 5.92 -0.23
CA GLN A 129 -12.09 5.48 -1.34
C GLN A 129 -12.45 3.99 -1.28
N LEU A 130 -11.85 3.19 -0.38
CA LEU A 130 -12.23 1.81 -0.01
C LEU A 130 -12.43 0.81 -1.16
N SER A 131 -12.01 1.15 -2.38
CA SER A 131 -12.20 0.33 -3.59
C SER A 131 -10.88 -0.05 -4.26
N THR A 132 -9.77 0.52 -3.81
CA THR A 132 -8.44 0.30 -4.38
C THR A 132 -7.38 0.24 -3.29
N ILE A 133 -6.22 -0.30 -3.67
CA ILE A 133 -5.03 -0.40 -2.85
C ILE A 133 -3.92 0.34 -3.59
N ASP A 134 -3.31 1.32 -2.94
CA ASP A 134 -2.17 2.03 -3.48
C ASP A 134 -0.89 1.33 -3.02
N GLN A 135 -0.01 1.01 -3.96
CA GLN A 135 1.32 0.51 -3.68
C GLN A 135 2.30 1.69 -3.74
N LEU A 136 3.02 1.91 -2.65
CA LEU A 136 4.04 2.95 -2.52
C LEU A 136 5.39 2.31 -2.19
N SER A 137 6.48 2.97 -2.56
CA SER A 137 7.80 2.72 -1.98
C SER A 137 7.95 3.44 -0.63
N PHE A 138 9.00 3.09 0.13
CA PHE A 138 9.27 3.67 1.44
C PHE A 138 9.60 5.18 1.42
N ASP A 139 9.99 5.72 0.27
CA ASP A 139 10.13 7.18 0.08
C ASP A 139 8.78 7.90 -0.11
N GLY A 140 7.67 7.15 -0.19
CA GLY A 140 6.33 7.67 -0.44
C GLY A 140 5.96 7.81 -1.91
N THR A 141 6.82 7.38 -2.84
CA THR A 141 6.51 7.40 -4.28
C THR A 141 5.40 6.40 -4.58
N HIS A 142 4.33 6.86 -5.25
CA HIS A 142 3.27 6.00 -5.75
C HIS A 142 3.75 5.20 -6.95
N LEU A 143 3.61 3.88 -6.88
CA LEU A 143 4.08 2.95 -7.92
C LEU A 143 2.94 2.46 -8.80
N MET A 144 1.84 2.04 -8.17
CA MET A 144 0.64 1.57 -8.88
C MET A 144 -0.58 1.49 -7.97
N THR A 145 -1.75 1.31 -8.59
CA THR A 145 -3.02 1.06 -7.91
C THR A 145 -3.54 -0.32 -8.28
N ILE A 146 -3.97 -1.09 -7.27
CA ILE A 146 -4.48 -2.45 -7.38
C ILE A 146 -5.98 -2.46 -7.06
N GLY A 147 -6.74 -3.31 -7.74
CA GLY A 147 -8.18 -3.49 -7.49
C GLY A 147 -9.10 -2.59 -8.32
N GLU A 148 -8.53 -1.74 -9.18
CA GLU A 148 -9.27 -0.93 -10.15
C GLU A 148 -9.79 -1.82 -11.31
N LEU A 149 -10.86 -2.57 -11.06
CA LEU A 149 -11.51 -3.38 -12.09
C LEU A 149 -12.67 -2.62 -12.73
N ALA A 150 -12.85 -2.83 -14.05
CA ALA A 150 -13.92 -2.27 -14.87
C ALA A 150 -15.31 -2.43 -14.23
N TYR A 151 -16.24 -1.54 -14.61
CA TYR A 151 -17.55 -1.35 -13.95
C TYR A 151 -18.37 -2.65 -13.74
N ASP A 152 -18.15 -3.67 -14.57
CA ASP A 152 -18.92 -4.92 -14.60
C ASP A 152 -18.16 -6.17 -14.10
N ALA A 153 -17.00 -6.02 -13.47
CA ALA A 153 -16.27 -7.18 -12.97
C ALA A 153 -16.93 -7.74 -11.69
N PRO A 154 -17.32 -9.03 -11.65
CA PRO A 154 -17.94 -9.64 -10.46
C PRO A 154 -17.00 -9.69 -9.24
N ASN A 155 -15.70 -9.52 -9.48
CA ASN A 155 -14.62 -9.58 -8.48
C ASN A 155 -14.09 -8.19 -8.08
N ARG A 156 -14.93 -7.16 -8.15
CA ARG A 156 -14.57 -5.81 -7.66
C ARG A 156 -14.31 -5.83 -6.15
N VAL A 157 -13.18 -5.25 -5.77
CA VAL A 157 -12.83 -4.98 -4.38
C VAL A 157 -13.62 -3.75 -3.94
N ASN A 158 -14.43 -3.89 -2.89
CA ASN A 158 -15.21 -2.78 -2.35
C ASN A 158 -15.42 -2.97 -0.85
N GLY A 159 -15.29 -1.89 -0.10
CA GLY A 159 -15.41 -1.89 1.35
C GLY A 159 -14.24 -2.62 2.00
N ILE A 160 -13.01 -2.37 1.52
CA ILE A 160 -11.80 -2.93 2.11
C ILE A 160 -11.75 -2.54 3.59
N LYS A 161 -11.63 -3.55 4.45
CA LYS A 161 -11.51 -3.40 5.89
C LYS A 161 -10.08 -3.60 6.36
N SER A 162 -9.38 -4.54 5.75
CA SER A 162 -8.02 -4.86 6.16
C SER A 162 -7.15 -5.36 5.02
N LEU A 163 -5.85 -5.11 5.18
CA LEU A 163 -4.77 -5.61 4.34
C LEU A 163 -3.78 -6.41 5.17
N GLU A 164 -3.29 -7.51 4.61
CA GLU A 164 -2.17 -8.29 5.13
C GLU A 164 -1.29 -8.80 4.00
N LEU A 165 -0.06 -9.21 4.32
CA LEU A 165 0.74 -10.03 3.43
C LEU A 165 0.74 -11.46 3.97
N ASN A 166 0.53 -12.45 3.11
CA ASN A 166 0.76 -13.84 3.50
C ASN A 166 2.25 -14.20 3.36
N SER A 167 2.63 -15.39 3.80
CA SER A 167 4.02 -15.88 3.74
C SER A 167 4.59 -16.01 2.33
N SER A 168 3.75 -15.96 1.29
CA SER A 168 4.18 -15.95 -0.12
C SER A 168 4.40 -14.53 -0.66
N GLY A 169 4.19 -13.49 0.15
CA GLY A 169 4.27 -12.10 -0.29
C GLY A 169 3.07 -11.63 -1.11
N ASN A 170 1.97 -12.39 -1.08
CA ASN A 170 0.72 -11.97 -1.71
C ASN A 170 -0.07 -11.07 -0.76
N ILE A 171 -0.74 -10.09 -1.35
CA ILE A 171 -1.59 -9.12 -0.66
C ILE A 171 -2.94 -9.78 -0.43
N VAL A 172 -3.29 -9.97 0.84
CA VAL A 172 -4.58 -10.48 1.28
C VAL A 172 -5.46 -9.29 1.69
N VAL A 173 -6.65 -9.23 1.10
CA VAL A 173 -7.58 -8.10 1.23
C VAL A 173 -8.90 -8.60 1.76
N LEU A 174 -9.29 -8.12 2.94
CA LEU A 174 -10.59 -8.44 3.54
C LEU A 174 -11.60 -7.34 3.22
N CYS A 175 -12.71 -7.72 2.56
CA CYS A 175 -13.80 -6.82 2.20
C CYS A 175 -15.02 -7.03 3.09
N GLY A 176 -15.46 -5.95 3.74
CA GLY A 176 -16.48 -5.99 4.78
C GLY A 176 -17.90 -6.23 4.30
N MET A 177 -18.28 -5.75 3.11
CA MET A 177 -19.68 -5.81 2.66
C MET A 177 -20.11 -7.19 2.16
N ARG A 178 -19.17 -8.02 1.73
CA ARG A 178 -19.45 -9.33 1.13
C ARG A 178 -18.77 -10.49 1.85
N GLN A 179 -18.05 -10.21 2.94
CA GLN A 179 -17.19 -11.18 3.64
C GLN A 179 -16.30 -11.92 2.64
N GLN A 180 -15.70 -11.15 1.73
CA GLN A 180 -14.85 -11.69 0.69
C GLN A 180 -13.41 -11.41 1.04
N GLN A 181 -12.57 -12.40 0.82
CA GLN A 181 -11.14 -12.26 0.82
C GLN A 181 -10.64 -12.33 -0.62
N PHE A 182 -9.87 -11.32 -1.01
CA PHE A 182 -9.17 -11.29 -2.29
C PHE A 182 -7.69 -11.49 -2.01
N GLU A 183 -7.02 -12.22 -2.89
CA GLU A 183 -5.57 -12.40 -2.83
C GLU A 183 -4.97 -11.90 -4.14
N TYR A 184 -4.03 -10.97 -4.04
CA TYR A 184 -3.31 -10.39 -5.17
C TYR A 184 -1.82 -10.69 -5.06
N THR A 185 -1.16 -10.88 -6.20
CA THR A 185 0.31 -10.80 -6.25
C THR A 185 0.77 -9.37 -5.94
N SER A 186 2.06 -9.22 -5.63
CA SER A 186 2.68 -7.90 -5.45
C SER A 186 2.64 -7.00 -6.71
N SER A 187 2.36 -7.56 -7.89
CA SER A 187 2.15 -6.81 -9.15
C SER A 187 0.67 -6.53 -9.45
N GLY A 188 -0.23 -6.82 -8.51
CA GLY A 188 -1.66 -6.53 -8.64
C GLY A 188 -2.48 -7.55 -9.42
N VAL A 189 -1.90 -8.68 -9.81
CA VAL A 189 -2.66 -9.78 -10.45
C VAL A 189 -3.49 -10.51 -9.39
N LEU A 190 -4.80 -10.61 -9.62
CA LEU A 190 -5.72 -11.37 -8.77
C LEU A 190 -5.43 -12.87 -8.87
N ILE A 191 -5.16 -13.51 -7.73
CA ILE A 191 -4.85 -14.93 -7.60
C ILE A 191 -6.10 -15.70 -7.19
N ASN A 192 -6.82 -15.21 -6.19
CA ASN A 192 -7.92 -15.93 -5.57
C ASN A 192 -9.00 -14.99 -5.02
N VAL A 193 -10.24 -15.46 -5.02
CA VAL A 193 -11.38 -14.83 -4.35
C VAL A 193 -12.11 -15.91 -3.56
N SER A 194 -12.23 -15.71 -2.25
CA SER A 194 -12.92 -16.65 -1.37
C SER A 194 -13.91 -15.93 -0.47
N ARG A 195 -14.89 -16.66 0.06
CA ARG A 195 -15.77 -16.17 1.13
C ARG A 195 -15.17 -16.56 2.47
N VAL A 196 -15.12 -15.60 3.39
CA VAL A 196 -14.67 -15.81 4.77
C VAL A 196 -15.91 -16.12 5.61
N ALA A 197 -15.98 -17.33 6.16
CA ALA A 197 -16.97 -17.64 7.20
C ALA A 197 -16.62 -16.82 8.46
N ASN A 198 -17.63 -16.38 9.21
CA ASN A 198 -17.57 -15.40 10.32
C ASN A 198 -16.48 -15.54 11.42
N ASN A 199 -15.58 -16.51 11.38
CA ASN A 199 -14.73 -16.89 12.53
C ASN A 199 -13.23 -17.05 12.25
N VAL A 200 -12.68 -16.43 11.21
CA VAL A 200 -11.21 -16.45 11.03
C VAL A 200 -10.75 -15.02 10.90
N PHE A 201 -10.14 -14.50 11.96
CA PHE A 201 -9.04 -13.51 12.04
C PHE A 201 -9.03 -12.98 13.48
N LEU A 202 -8.13 -13.55 14.30
CA LEU A 202 -7.65 -13.03 15.58
C LEU A 202 -6.30 -12.38 15.37
#